data_AF-A0A7Y0KKI3-F1
#
_entry.id   AF-A0A7Y0KKI3-F1
#
_cell.length_a   1.000
_cell.length_b   1.000
_cell.length_c   1.000
_cell.angle_alpha   90.00
_cell.angle_beta   90.00
_cell.angle_gamma   90.00
#
_symmetry.space_group_name_H-M   'P 1'
#
loop_
_entity.id
_entity.type
_entity.pdbx_description
1 polymer ?
#
loop_
_entity_poly.entity_id
_entity_poly.type
_entity_poly.pdbx_seq_one_letter_code
_entity_poly.pdbx_strand_id
1 'polypeptide(L)'
;MASGRSTGSTGTPRRPPAGGQRRAGTTSARGGRPPQRGKNPVAGARRRSSSGRSSGGGRQVPWLAIGAIVVVLALIGGIGWFLLARNSQVSPWRPSEDNKDPSLAIPGIATTTYEGQHHVLPTQRVAYDKTPPYGGPHDGYWAACNGQVYPQAVRNENMVHALEHGAVWIAYDPARITGAALDSLTAKVRGQNQMMISPYPGLDQPISLQSWGHQLKVADAADPRIDEFITSLRGNPNTYPEVGASCDALGPGQFDPQNPPPFDPPPYPKNALPMTYQGTSGSGGMGGTG
;
A
#
# COMPACT_ATOMS: atom_id res chain seq x y z
N MET A 1 49.31 1.47 50.56
CA MET A 1 50.49 1.46 49.69
C MET A 1 50.03 1.46 48.24
N ALA A 2 50.75 2.22 47.40
CA ALA A 2 50.71 2.27 45.94
C ALA A 2 49.46 2.89 45.26
N SER A 3 49.62 4.18 44.97
CA SER A 3 48.93 5.01 43.98
C SER A 3 49.21 4.56 42.54
N GLY A 4 48.26 4.79 41.63
CA GLY A 4 48.46 4.73 40.19
C GLY A 4 47.41 5.52 39.42
N ARG A 5 47.83 6.59 38.76
CA ARG A 5 47.03 7.61 38.03
C ARG A 5 47.36 7.47 36.53
N SER A 6 46.37 7.51 35.63
CA SER A 6 46.56 7.70 34.17
C SER A 6 45.21 8.10 33.54
N THR A 7 44.95 9.40 33.31
CA THR A 7 45.07 10.17 32.04
C THR A 7 44.24 9.63 30.87
N GLY A 8 43.24 10.42 30.46
CA GLY A 8 42.34 10.14 29.34
C GLY A 8 42.95 10.39 27.96
N SER A 9 42.24 9.94 26.93
CA SER A 9 42.44 10.38 25.54
C SER A 9 41.16 10.14 24.73
N THR A 10 40.63 11.21 24.17
CA THR A 10 39.53 11.28 23.20
C THR A 10 40.04 10.89 21.81
N GLY A 11 39.40 9.91 21.17
CA GLY A 11 39.70 9.49 19.80
C GLY A 11 38.49 9.60 18.87
N THR A 12 38.50 10.60 17.98
CA THR A 12 37.58 10.76 16.85
C THR A 12 38.04 9.92 15.65
N PRO A 13 37.14 9.32 14.83
CA PRO A 13 37.53 8.75 13.55
C PRO A 13 37.49 9.80 12.41
N ARG A 14 38.59 9.82 11.64
CA ARG A 14 38.85 10.70 10.48
C ARG A 14 38.19 10.17 9.19
N ARG A 15 37.63 11.11 8.41
CA ARG A 15 37.27 11.01 6.98
C ARG A 15 38.51 10.94 6.06
N PRO A 16 38.44 10.30 4.89
CA PRO A 16 39.35 10.52 3.76
C PRO A 16 38.86 11.62 2.78
N PRO A 17 39.76 12.21 1.96
CA PRO A 17 39.55 13.50 1.30
C PRO A 17 38.93 13.43 -0.11
N ALA A 18 38.29 14.55 -0.47
CA ALA A 18 37.82 14.91 -1.80
C ALA A 18 38.95 15.46 -2.67
N GLY A 19 38.93 15.15 -3.97
CA GLY A 19 39.86 15.67 -4.96
C GLY A 19 39.16 16.19 -6.22
N GLY A 20 39.42 17.46 -6.56
CA GLY A 20 39.80 17.84 -7.92
C GLY A 20 38.73 18.38 -8.87
N GLN A 21 38.53 19.70 -8.84
CA GLN A 21 37.79 20.52 -9.81
C GLN A 21 38.57 20.73 -11.13
N ARG A 22 37.83 21.03 -12.23
CA ARG A 22 38.01 22.14 -13.22
C ARG A 22 37.39 21.73 -14.58
N ARG A 23 36.31 22.37 -15.05
CA ARG A 23 36.13 23.68 -15.73
C ARG A 23 36.17 23.60 -17.28
N ALA A 24 34.99 23.90 -17.84
CA ALA A 24 34.60 24.53 -19.10
C ALA A 24 35.67 25.01 -20.12
N GLY A 25 35.36 24.79 -21.40
CA GLY A 25 35.96 25.48 -22.55
C GLY A 25 35.09 25.34 -23.81
N THR A 26 34.64 26.49 -24.30
CA THR A 26 33.74 26.75 -25.44
C THR A 26 34.45 26.80 -26.80
N THR A 27 33.70 26.41 -27.85
CA THR A 27 33.62 26.97 -29.23
C THR A 27 34.86 27.21 -30.11
N SER A 28 34.67 26.87 -31.38
CA SER A 28 35.05 27.60 -32.62
C SER A 28 36.17 26.96 -33.46
N ALA A 29 35.83 26.65 -34.71
CA ALA A 29 36.78 26.79 -35.81
C ALA A 29 36.01 27.10 -37.11
N ARG A 30 36.35 28.25 -37.70
CA ARG A 30 35.83 28.84 -38.92
C ARG A 30 37.00 28.86 -39.92
N GLY A 31 36.72 28.54 -41.19
CA GLY A 31 37.35 29.22 -42.34
C GLY A 31 38.49 28.50 -43.09
N GLY A 32 38.42 28.63 -44.43
CA GLY A 32 39.63 28.72 -45.27
C GLY A 32 39.80 27.69 -46.40
N ARG A 33 39.21 27.96 -47.57
CA ARG A 33 39.58 27.45 -48.93
C ARG A 33 41.00 27.96 -49.32
N PRO A 34 41.70 27.50 -50.42
CA PRO A 34 41.18 27.30 -51.80
C PRO A 34 41.94 26.18 -52.61
N PRO A 35 42.11 26.22 -53.96
CA PRO A 35 41.31 25.43 -54.92
C PRO A 35 42.16 24.52 -55.84
N GLN A 36 41.54 23.60 -56.59
CA GLN A 36 42.03 23.26 -57.93
C GLN A 36 40.94 22.66 -58.85
N ARG A 37 41.17 22.93 -60.13
CA ARG A 37 40.25 23.02 -61.27
C ARG A 37 40.48 21.81 -62.18
N GLY A 38 39.42 21.16 -62.67
CA GLY A 38 39.62 20.04 -63.60
C GLY A 38 38.38 19.44 -64.23
N LYS A 39 37.84 20.13 -65.26
CA LYS A 39 37.30 19.58 -66.53
C LYS A 39 36.13 18.55 -66.50
N ASN A 40 34.98 18.97 -67.02
CA ASN A 40 34.00 18.09 -67.69
C ASN A 40 34.55 17.67 -69.07
N PRO A 41 34.14 16.52 -69.64
CA PRO A 41 33.01 16.51 -70.60
C PRO A 41 32.11 15.24 -70.52
N VAL A 42 30.77 15.35 -70.62
CA VAL A 42 29.87 15.25 -71.81
C VAL A 42 29.18 13.88 -71.97
N ALA A 43 27.85 13.97 -72.09
CA ALA A 43 26.87 13.12 -72.80
C ALA A 43 26.56 11.68 -72.33
N GLY A 44 25.26 11.43 -72.20
CA GLY A 44 24.69 10.08 -72.07
C GLY A 44 23.18 10.09 -71.81
N ALA A 45 22.40 10.76 -72.65
CA ALA A 45 20.94 10.65 -72.63
C ALA A 45 20.51 9.23 -73.01
N ARG A 46 19.63 8.60 -72.21
CA ARG A 46 18.68 7.58 -72.68
C ARG A 46 17.44 7.56 -71.78
N ARG A 47 16.38 8.22 -72.27
CA ARG A 47 15.00 7.96 -71.84
C ARG A 47 14.65 6.52 -72.25
N ARG A 48 14.16 5.72 -71.31
CA ARG A 48 13.35 4.53 -71.60
C ARG A 48 11.96 4.75 -71.04
N SER A 49 11.03 5.04 -71.93
CA SER A 49 9.60 4.86 -71.72
C SER A 49 9.30 3.36 -71.74
N SER A 50 8.77 2.82 -70.65
CA SER A 50 7.95 1.61 -70.69
C SER A 50 6.61 1.94 -70.05
N SER A 51 5.64 2.12 -70.93
CA SER A 51 4.21 2.17 -70.67
C SER A 51 3.73 0.92 -69.93
N GLY A 52 2.93 1.15 -68.90
CA GLY A 52 1.74 0.37 -68.54
C GLY A 52 1.85 -1.15 -68.49
N ARG A 53 1.89 -1.67 -67.26
CA ARG A 53 1.14 -2.89 -66.93
C ARG A 53 0.31 -2.59 -65.69
N SER A 54 -0.95 -2.25 -65.93
CA SER A 54 -2.01 -2.27 -64.94
C SER A 54 -2.08 -3.69 -64.37
N SER A 55 -1.54 -3.90 -63.16
CA SER A 55 -1.99 -5.00 -62.32
C SER A 55 -3.03 -4.42 -61.38
N GLY A 56 -4.30 -4.60 -61.73
CA GLY A 56 -5.41 -4.43 -60.79
C GLY A 56 -5.29 -5.44 -59.66
N GLY A 57 -4.38 -5.19 -58.73
CA GLY A 57 -4.38 -5.86 -57.44
C GLY A 57 -5.44 -5.18 -56.60
N GLY A 58 -6.64 -5.75 -56.54
CA GLY A 58 -7.66 -5.30 -55.60
C GLY A 58 -7.03 -5.20 -54.22
N ARG A 59 -7.01 -3.99 -53.63
CA ARG A 59 -6.51 -3.76 -52.28
C ARG A 59 -7.30 -4.68 -51.35
N GLN A 60 -6.68 -5.78 -50.94
CA GLN A 60 -7.25 -6.70 -49.99
C GLN A 60 -7.36 -5.92 -48.68
N VAL A 61 -8.57 -5.46 -48.35
CA VAL A 61 -8.81 -4.80 -47.07
C VAL A 61 -8.44 -5.81 -45.98
N PRO A 62 -7.50 -5.48 -45.07
CA PRO A 62 -7.04 -6.42 -44.07
C PRO A 62 -8.09 -6.53 -42.96
N TRP A 63 -9.22 -7.19 -43.26
CA TRP A 63 -10.37 -7.32 -42.36
C TRP A 63 -10.01 -7.91 -41.00
N LEU A 64 -9.01 -8.78 -40.94
CA LEU A 64 -8.47 -9.29 -39.67
C LEU A 64 -7.78 -8.20 -38.85
N ALA A 65 -7.00 -7.31 -39.48
CA ALA A 65 -6.37 -6.20 -38.79
C ALA A 65 -7.41 -5.17 -38.32
N ILE A 66 -8.41 -4.88 -39.15
CA ILE A 66 -9.53 -3.99 -38.77
C ILE A 66 -10.33 -4.61 -37.62
N GLY A 67 -10.64 -5.90 -37.69
CA GLY A 67 -11.32 -6.63 -36.62
C GLY A 67 -10.52 -6.60 -35.31
N ALA A 68 -9.21 -6.84 -35.36
CA ALA A 68 -8.34 -6.74 -34.20
C ALA A 68 -8.32 -5.32 -33.60
N ILE A 69 -8.26 -4.28 -34.44
CA ILE A 69 -8.32 -2.88 -33.98
C ILE A 69 -9.66 -2.58 -33.30
N VAL A 70 -10.78 -3.01 -33.88
CA VAL A 70 -12.11 -2.82 -33.30
C VAL A 70 -12.22 -3.51 -31.93
N VAL A 71 -11.72 -4.73 -31.80
CA VAL A 71 -11.69 -5.45 -30.51
C VAL A 71 -10.86 -4.69 -29.48
N VAL A 72 -9.67 -4.22 -29.85
CA VAL A 72 -8.80 -3.44 -28.96
C VAL A 72 -9.49 -2.14 -28.52
N LEU A 73 -10.11 -1.41 -29.45
CA LEU A 73 -10.85 -0.17 -29.14
C LEU A 73 -12.05 -0.44 -28.23
N ALA A 74 -12.79 -1.52 -28.46
CA ALA A 74 -13.89 -1.93 -27.60
C ALA A 74 -13.41 -2.28 -26.19
N LEU A 75 -12.29 -2.99 -26.04
CA LEU A 75 -11.68 -3.29 -24.74
C LEU A 75 -11.22 -2.02 -24.03
N ILE A 76 -10.54 -1.11 -24.73
CA ILE A 76 -10.11 0.18 -24.15
C ILE A 76 -11.31 1.00 -23.70
N GLY A 77 -12.35 1.10 -24.53
CA GLY A 77 -13.59 1.80 -24.20
C GLY A 77 -14.31 1.17 -23.00
N GLY A 78 -14.38 -0.17 -22.96
CA GLY A 78 -14.97 -0.92 -21.85
C GLY A 78 -14.21 -0.74 -20.54
N ILE A 79 -12.87 -0.81 -20.56
CA ILE A 79 -12.02 -0.53 -19.39
C ILE A 79 -12.20 0.91 -18.94
N GLY A 80 -12.17 1.87 -19.87
CA GLY A 80 -12.38 3.29 -19.57
C GLY A 80 -13.73 3.55 -18.89
N TRP A 81 -14.81 2.98 -19.43
CA TRP A 81 -16.14 3.06 -18.84
C TRP A 81 -16.20 2.42 -17.45
N PHE A 82 -15.63 1.21 -17.29
CA PHE A 82 -15.60 0.52 -15.99
C PHE A 82 -14.86 1.31 -14.93
N LEU A 83 -13.68 1.87 -15.25
CA LEU A 83 -12.91 2.70 -14.32
C LEU A 83 -13.66 3.98 -13.95
N LEU A 84 -14.33 4.63 -14.92
CA LEU A 84 -15.13 5.82 -14.67
C LEU A 84 -16.32 5.50 -13.76
N ALA A 85 -17.08 4.44 -14.06
CA ALA A 85 -18.23 4.01 -13.26
C ALA A 85 -17.81 3.67 -11.82
N ARG A 86 -16.71 2.93 -11.65
CA ARG A 86 -16.16 2.62 -10.31
C ARG A 86 -15.73 3.88 -9.57
N ASN A 87 -15.03 4.80 -10.25
CA ASN A 87 -14.59 6.06 -9.64
C ASN A 87 -15.77 6.91 -9.18
N SER A 88 -16.83 7.02 -9.99
CA SER A 88 -18.05 7.75 -9.62
C SER A 88 -18.77 7.13 -8.43
N GLN A 89 -18.78 5.80 -8.29
CA GLN A 89 -19.37 5.11 -7.14
C GLN A 89 -18.62 5.38 -5.84
N VAL A 90 -17.28 5.39 -5.86
CA VAL A 90 -16.47 5.56 -4.63
C VAL A 90 -16.08 7.00 -4.30
N SER A 91 -16.24 7.94 -5.25
CA SER A 91 -15.85 9.34 -5.06
C SER A 91 -16.51 10.01 -3.84
N PRO A 92 -17.79 9.78 -3.50
CA PRO A 92 -18.41 10.38 -2.32
C PRO A 92 -17.76 9.93 -1.00
N TRP A 93 -17.11 8.77 -1.02
CA TRP A 93 -16.50 8.14 0.14
C TRP A 93 -15.04 8.52 0.35
N ARG A 94 -14.46 9.33 -0.54
CA ARG A 94 -13.11 9.85 -0.39
C ARG A 94 -13.09 11.01 0.60
N PRO A 95 -12.20 11.01 1.60
CA PRO A 95 -12.03 12.15 2.50
C PRO A 95 -11.70 13.43 1.71
N SER A 96 -12.28 14.54 2.14
CA SER A 96 -12.06 15.87 1.58
C SER A 96 -12.01 16.92 2.68
N GLU A 97 -11.70 18.17 2.31
CA GLU A 97 -11.73 19.30 3.27
C GLU A 97 -13.12 19.50 3.90
N ASP A 98 -14.18 19.34 3.09
CA ASP A 98 -15.57 19.51 3.53
C ASP A 98 -16.12 18.29 4.27
N ASN A 99 -15.56 17.10 4.02
CA ASN A 99 -15.95 15.86 4.69
C ASN A 99 -14.71 15.01 5.01
N LYS A 100 -14.17 15.23 6.21
CA LYS A 100 -12.95 14.57 6.68
C LYS A 100 -13.13 13.10 7.01
N ASP A 101 -14.34 12.68 7.32
CA ASP A 101 -14.67 11.28 7.60
C ASP A 101 -16.01 10.88 6.97
N PRO A 102 -15.99 10.51 5.67
CA PRO A 102 -17.19 10.05 4.99
C PRO A 102 -17.73 8.73 5.53
N SER A 103 -16.94 7.98 6.32
CA SER A 103 -17.35 6.66 6.82
C SER A 103 -18.57 6.74 7.75
N LEU A 104 -18.77 7.89 8.41
CA LEU A 104 -19.90 8.14 9.31
C LEU A 104 -21.26 8.06 8.60
N ALA A 105 -21.29 8.17 7.27
CA ALA A 105 -22.52 8.02 6.49
C ALA A 105 -22.79 6.56 6.06
N ILE A 106 -21.88 5.62 6.33
CA ILE A 106 -22.04 4.21 5.95
C ILE A 106 -23.09 3.56 6.86
N PRO A 107 -24.18 3.00 6.31
CA PRO A 107 -25.20 2.34 7.13
C PRO A 107 -24.64 1.16 7.92
N GLY A 108 -24.84 1.20 9.24
CA GLY A 108 -24.41 0.14 10.16
C GLY A 108 -22.96 0.24 10.63
N ILE A 109 -22.25 1.35 10.34
CA ILE A 109 -20.94 1.60 10.94
C ILE A 109 -21.09 1.83 12.45
N ALA A 110 -20.23 1.18 13.22
CA ALA A 110 -20.04 1.43 14.64
C ALA A 110 -18.78 2.26 14.84
N THR A 111 -18.84 3.27 15.71
CA THR A 111 -17.71 4.13 16.02
C THR A 111 -17.45 4.21 17.51
N THR A 112 -16.19 4.38 17.89
CA THR A 112 -15.75 4.58 19.28
C THR A 112 -14.45 5.36 19.28
N THR A 113 -14.33 6.35 20.16
CA THR A 113 -13.08 7.10 20.34
C THR A 113 -12.14 6.32 21.24
N TYR A 114 -10.90 6.14 20.79
CA TYR A 114 -9.81 5.55 21.57
C TYR A 114 -8.62 6.49 21.59
N GLU A 115 -7.96 6.58 22.74
CA GLU A 115 -6.61 7.15 22.84
C GLU A 115 -5.60 6.17 22.23
N GLY A 116 -4.63 6.70 21.49
CA GLY A 116 -3.50 5.92 20.96
C GLY A 116 -2.43 5.66 22.01
N GLN A 117 -1.33 5.03 21.60
CA GLN A 117 -0.07 4.91 22.37
C GLN A 117 -0.12 4.07 23.65
N HIS A 118 -1.23 3.38 23.94
CA HIS A 118 -1.37 2.54 25.11
C HIS A 118 -0.83 1.12 24.86
N HIS A 119 0.49 1.01 24.81
CA HIS A 119 1.17 -0.24 24.51
C HIS A 119 1.18 -1.23 25.68
N VAL A 120 0.97 -2.50 25.37
CA VAL A 120 1.16 -3.67 26.23
C VAL A 120 2.36 -4.48 25.74
N LEU A 121 2.90 -5.34 26.62
CA LEU A 121 3.98 -6.25 26.27
C LEU A 121 3.46 -7.45 25.46
N PRO A 122 4.32 -8.13 24.66
CA PRO A 122 3.97 -9.36 23.94
C PRO A 122 3.40 -10.50 24.79
N THR A 123 3.75 -10.51 26.08
CA THR A 123 3.28 -11.52 27.04
C THR A 123 1.98 -11.14 27.74
N GLN A 124 1.43 -9.95 27.48
CA GLN A 124 0.21 -9.45 28.07
C GLN A 124 -0.97 -9.59 27.11
N ARG A 125 -2.17 -9.62 27.69
CA ARG A 125 -3.44 -9.69 26.96
C ARG A 125 -4.28 -8.46 27.29
N VAL A 126 -5.13 -8.06 26.35
CA VAL A 126 -6.12 -7.02 26.55
C VAL A 126 -7.52 -7.63 26.60
N ALA A 127 -8.29 -7.27 27.62
CA ALA A 127 -9.68 -7.66 27.79
C ALA A 127 -10.58 -6.80 26.88
N TYR A 128 -10.48 -6.99 25.57
CA TYR A 128 -11.26 -6.24 24.59
C TYR A 128 -12.77 -6.43 24.81
N ASP A 129 -13.51 -5.33 24.76
CA ASP A 129 -14.96 -5.28 24.91
C ASP A 129 -15.71 -5.30 23.57
N LYS A 130 -14.96 -5.42 22.46
CA LYS A 130 -15.44 -5.51 21.08
C LYS A 130 -14.74 -6.66 20.36
N THR A 131 -15.44 -7.28 19.41
CA THR A 131 -14.97 -8.50 18.72
C THR A 131 -15.38 -8.45 17.25
N PRO A 132 -14.41 -8.39 16.30
CA PRO A 132 -12.99 -8.09 16.52
C PRO A 132 -12.79 -6.69 17.14
N PRO A 133 -11.68 -6.45 17.84
CA PRO A 133 -11.36 -5.11 18.34
C PRO A 133 -10.95 -4.17 17.21
N TYR A 134 -11.27 -2.90 17.36
CA TYR A 134 -10.99 -1.85 16.38
C TYR A 134 -10.32 -0.62 17.02
N GLY A 135 -9.63 -0.80 18.15
CA GLY A 135 -8.89 0.24 18.86
C GLY A 135 -8.64 -0.10 20.33
N GLY A 136 -8.00 0.81 21.05
CA GLY A 136 -7.67 0.66 22.48
C GLY A 136 -6.26 0.12 22.71
N PRO A 137 -5.94 -0.34 23.93
CA PRO A 137 -4.62 -0.86 24.28
C PRO A 137 -4.21 -2.01 23.36
N HIS A 138 -2.95 -2.07 22.98
CA HIS A 138 -2.47 -2.99 21.95
C HIS A 138 -0.97 -3.24 22.08
N ASP A 139 -0.40 -4.17 21.32
CA ASP A 139 1.01 -4.56 21.46
C ASP A 139 1.94 -3.48 20.93
N GLY A 140 3.17 -3.32 21.43
CA GLY A 140 4.15 -2.40 20.83
C GLY A 140 4.66 -2.80 19.44
N TYR A 141 4.40 -4.02 18.98
CA TYR A 141 4.75 -4.50 17.64
C TYR A 141 3.50 -4.64 16.76
N TRP A 142 3.47 -3.93 15.63
CA TRP A 142 2.35 -4.00 14.69
C TRP A 142 2.40 -5.25 13.81
N ALA A 143 1.20 -5.70 13.41
CA ALA A 143 1.06 -6.62 12.30
C ALA A 143 1.36 -5.90 10.99
N ALA A 144 2.15 -6.52 10.10
CA ALA A 144 2.42 -5.95 8.78
C ALA A 144 1.10 -5.68 8.02
N CYS A 145 0.96 -4.48 7.45
CA CYS A 145 -0.28 -4.01 6.83
C CYS A 145 -0.08 -3.48 5.40
N ASN A 146 0.99 -3.92 4.72
CA ASN A 146 1.27 -3.59 3.31
C ASN A 146 0.66 -4.59 2.33
N GLY A 147 -0.65 -4.83 2.50
CA GLY A 147 -1.42 -5.73 1.64
C GLY A 147 -1.26 -7.19 2.05
N GLN A 148 -1.15 -7.43 3.35
CA GLN A 148 -0.86 -8.75 3.91
C GLN A 148 -2.10 -9.63 3.96
N VAL A 149 -1.90 -10.88 3.57
CA VAL A 149 -2.91 -11.94 3.61
C VAL A 149 -2.43 -12.98 4.60
N TYR A 150 -2.95 -12.93 5.82
CA TYR A 150 -2.59 -13.87 6.85
C TYR A 150 -3.37 -15.19 6.64
N PRO A 151 -2.68 -16.34 6.49
CA PRO A 151 -3.34 -17.62 6.29
C PRO A 151 -3.99 -18.17 7.57
N GLN A 152 -3.63 -17.61 8.72
CA GLN A 152 -4.10 -18.01 10.04
C GLN A 152 -4.58 -16.80 10.82
N ALA A 153 -5.40 -17.05 11.82
CA ALA A 153 -5.88 -16.01 12.70
C ALA A 153 -4.69 -15.48 13.52
N VAL A 154 -4.63 -14.16 13.69
CA VAL A 154 -3.51 -13.46 14.32
C VAL A 154 -3.96 -12.86 15.64
N ARG A 155 -3.05 -12.79 16.62
CA ARG A 155 -3.27 -12.10 17.89
C ARG A 155 -3.81 -10.68 17.68
N ASN A 156 -4.91 -10.35 18.38
CA ASN A 156 -5.63 -9.10 18.23
C ASN A 156 -4.77 -7.86 18.50
N GLU A 157 -3.94 -7.90 19.55
CA GLU A 157 -3.13 -6.77 19.99
C GLU A 157 -2.15 -6.29 18.91
N ASN A 158 -1.64 -7.20 18.06
CA ASN A 158 -0.78 -6.81 16.93
C ASN A 158 -1.60 -6.23 15.77
N MET A 159 -2.81 -6.77 15.54
CA MET A 159 -3.72 -6.28 14.51
C MET A 159 -4.24 -4.88 14.85
N VAL A 160 -4.53 -4.60 16.12
CA VAL A 160 -5.01 -3.29 16.59
C VAL A 160 -3.94 -2.20 16.43
N HIS A 161 -2.66 -2.49 16.70
CA HIS A 161 -1.57 -1.54 16.45
C HIS A 161 -1.55 -1.12 14.97
N ALA A 162 -1.68 -2.06 14.03
CA ALA A 162 -1.72 -1.71 12.61
C ALA A 162 -2.88 -0.76 12.26
N LEU A 163 -4.01 -0.83 12.96
CA LEU A 163 -5.10 0.14 12.80
C LEU A 163 -4.69 1.54 13.27
N GLU A 164 -3.86 1.62 14.32
CA GLU A 164 -3.28 2.88 14.81
C GLU A 164 -2.44 3.58 13.73
N HIS A 165 -1.85 2.83 12.79
CA HIS A 165 -1.14 3.34 11.61
C HIS A 165 -2.06 3.66 10.42
N GLY A 166 -3.38 3.61 10.61
CA GLY A 166 -4.38 3.89 9.58
C GLY A 166 -4.68 2.72 8.65
N ALA A 167 -4.34 1.49 9.05
CA ALA A 167 -4.71 0.30 8.29
C ALA A 167 -6.20 -0.03 8.38
N VAL A 168 -6.70 -0.67 7.32
CA VAL A 168 -7.97 -1.39 7.36
C VAL A 168 -7.69 -2.88 7.44
N TRP A 169 -8.28 -3.51 8.46
CA TRP A 169 -8.27 -4.96 8.65
C TRP A 169 -9.61 -5.55 8.23
N ILE A 170 -9.57 -6.49 7.28
CA ILE A 170 -10.71 -7.34 6.94
C ILE A 170 -10.57 -8.64 7.74
N ALA A 171 -11.44 -8.85 8.71
CA ALA A 171 -11.61 -10.12 9.40
C ALA A 171 -12.74 -10.92 8.73
N TYR A 172 -12.51 -12.19 8.44
CA TYR A 172 -13.53 -13.07 7.85
C TYR A 172 -13.71 -14.36 8.64
N ASP A 173 -14.92 -14.90 8.66
CA ASP A 173 -15.17 -16.21 9.24
C ASP A 173 -14.72 -17.31 8.25
N PRO A 174 -13.67 -18.08 8.56
CA PRO A 174 -13.14 -19.08 7.65
C PRO A 174 -14.10 -20.24 7.37
N ALA A 175 -15.14 -20.44 8.19
CA ALA A 175 -16.16 -21.45 7.94
C ALA A 175 -17.23 -20.99 6.92
N ARG A 176 -17.40 -19.66 6.73
CA ARG A 176 -18.44 -19.08 5.85
C ARG A 176 -17.87 -18.41 4.61
N ILE A 177 -16.67 -17.85 4.67
CA ILE A 177 -16.04 -17.13 3.57
C ILE A 177 -14.90 -17.97 2.99
N THR A 178 -15.15 -18.59 1.84
CA THR A 178 -14.20 -19.46 1.12
C THR A 178 -14.28 -19.23 -0.39
N GLY A 179 -13.37 -19.85 -1.15
CA GLY A 179 -13.37 -19.82 -2.62
C GLY A 179 -13.40 -18.41 -3.20
N ALA A 180 -14.28 -18.18 -4.18
CA ALA A 180 -14.37 -16.90 -4.90
C ALA A 180 -14.67 -15.69 -4.00
N ALA A 181 -15.40 -15.87 -2.89
CA ALA A 181 -15.68 -14.80 -1.94
C ALA A 181 -14.41 -14.39 -1.18
N LEU A 182 -13.61 -15.36 -0.74
CA LEU A 182 -12.32 -15.06 -0.11
C LEU A 182 -11.33 -14.47 -1.12
N ASP A 183 -11.31 -14.99 -2.35
CA ASP A 183 -10.44 -14.46 -3.42
C ASP A 183 -10.76 -12.99 -3.74
N SER A 184 -12.04 -12.62 -3.77
CA SER A 184 -12.45 -11.24 -4.05
C SER A 184 -12.03 -10.28 -2.94
N LEU A 185 -12.18 -10.67 -1.66
CA LEU A 185 -11.70 -9.87 -0.52
C LEU A 185 -10.17 -9.78 -0.53
N THR A 186 -9.50 -10.90 -0.78
CA THR A 186 -8.04 -10.96 -0.81
C THR A 186 -7.46 -10.10 -1.94
N ALA A 187 -8.13 -10.05 -3.09
CA ALA A 187 -7.75 -9.19 -4.21
C ALA A 187 -7.83 -7.69 -3.87
N LYS A 188 -8.73 -7.27 -2.97
CA LYS A 188 -8.78 -5.88 -2.47
C LYS A 188 -7.59 -5.52 -1.58
N VAL A 189 -6.91 -6.52 -1.02
CA VAL A 189 -5.85 -6.35 -0.02
C VAL A 189 -4.46 -6.50 -0.63
N ARG A 190 -4.21 -7.52 -1.45
CA ARG A 190 -2.87 -7.85 -1.96
C ARG A 190 -2.16 -6.62 -2.56
N GLY A 191 -1.00 -6.30 -2.01
CA GLY A 191 -0.14 -5.20 -2.48
C GLY A 191 -0.71 -3.79 -2.23
N GLN A 192 -1.80 -3.65 -1.49
CA GLN A 192 -2.34 -2.36 -1.10
C GLN A 192 -1.76 -1.93 0.26
N ASN A 193 -1.08 -0.78 0.30
CA ASN A 193 -0.64 -0.16 1.55
C ASN A 193 -1.82 0.02 2.52
N GLN A 194 -1.57 -0.11 3.84
CA GLN A 194 -2.59 0.05 4.88
C GLN A 194 -3.79 -0.91 4.74
N MET A 195 -3.57 -2.10 4.20
CA MET A 195 -4.57 -3.16 4.11
C MET A 195 -4.02 -4.47 4.65
N MET A 196 -4.85 -5.18 5.39
CA MET A 196 -4.60 -6.58 5.74
C MET A 196 -5.89 -7.38 5.87
N ILE A 197 -5.79 -8.70 5.70
CA ILE A 197 -6.88 -9.65 5.86
C ILE A 197 -6.42 -10.86 6.64
N SER A 198 -7.25 -11.35 7.55
CA SER A 198 -7.00 -12.58 8.30
C SER A 198 -8.30 -13.31 8.63
N PRO A 199 -8.28 -14.64 8.79
CA PRO A 199 -9.42 -15.35 9.33
C PRO A 199 -9.63 -14.97 10.79
N TYR A 200 -10.88 -14.96 11.23
CA TYR A 200 -11.31 -14.73 12.60
C TYR A 200 -12.42 -15.73 12.92
N PRO A 201 -12.11 -16.89 13.52
CA PRO A 201 -13.11 -17.88 13.89
C PRO A 201 -14.12 -17.31 14.90
N GLY A 202 -15.40 -17.63 14.73
CA GLY A 202 -16.45 -17.26 15.69
C GLY A 202 -17.01 -15.84 15.53
N LEU A 203 -16.84 -15.20 14.37
CA LEU A 203 -17.55 -13.95 14.09
C LEU A 203 -19.07 -14.15 14.12
N ASP A 204 -19.79 -13.14 14.58
CA ASP A 204 -21.25 -13.05 14.47
C ASP A 204 -21.71 -12.85 13.01
N GLN A 205 -21.01 -12.00 12.26
CA GLN A 205 -21.21 -11.80 10.82
C GLN A 205 -20.07 -12.42 10.00
N PRO A 206 -20.31 -12.89 8.77
CA PRO A 206 -19.29 -13.51 7.91
C PRO A 206 -18.04 -12.65 7.70
N ILE A 207 -18.20 -11.32 7.66
CA ILE A 207 -17.13 -10.36 7.42
C ILE A 207 -17.27 -9.19 8.40
N SER A 208 -16.13 -8.75 8.94
CA SER A 208 -16.03 -7.54 9.76
C SER A 208 -14.82 -6.73 9.28
N LEU A 209 -15.00 -5.43 9.03
CA LEU A 209 -13.94 -4.48 8.69
C LEU A 209 -13.62 -3.63 9.92
N GLN A 210 -12.34 -3.41 10.18
CA GLN A 210 -11.86 -2.60 11.28
C GLN A 210 -10.93 -1.52 10.72
N SER A 211 -11.09 -0.30 11.22
CA SER A 211 -10.10 0.78 11.21
C SER A 211 -10.06 1.36 12.61
N TRP A 212 -9.07 2.18 12.95
CA TRP A 212 -8.99 2.78 14.29
C TRP A 212 -10.31 3.49 14.64
N GLY A 213 -10.97 3.06 15.71
CA GLY A 213 -12.25 3.60 16.16
C GLY A 213 -13.46 3.28 15.29
N HIS A 214 -13.34 2.47 14.24
CA HIS A 214 -14.42 2.19 13.28
C HIS A 214 -14.58 0.70 13.01
N GLN A 215 -15.82 0.22 12.99
CA GLN A 215 -16.15 -1.15 12.60
C GLN A 215 -17.37 -1.20 11.70
N LEU A 216 -17.32 -2.04 10.68
CA LEU A 216 -18.46 -2.38 9.84
C LEU A 216 -18.57 -3.90 9.73
N LYS A 217 -19.75 -4.45 9.98
CA LYS A 217 -20.02 -5.89 9.81
C LYS A 217 -20.99 -6.10 8.65
N VAL A 218 -20.67 -7.03 7.76
CA VAL A 218 -21.46 -7.33 6.55
C VAL A 218 -21.62 -8.84 6.34
N ALA A 219 -22.70 -9.21 5.66
CA ALA A 219 -23.04 -10.60 5.39
C ALA A 219 -22.44 -11.13 4.08
N ASP A 220 -22.09 -10.26 3.14
CA ASP A 220 -21.69 -10.63 1.78
C ASP A 220 -20.35 -9.96 1.41
N ALA A 221 -19.46 -10.72 0.76
CA ALA A 221 -18.20 -10.23 0.22
C ALA A 221 -18.38 -9.26 -0.97
N ALA A 222 -19.56 -9.27 -1.59
CA ALA A 222 -19.94 -8.33 -2.65
C ALA A 222 -20.63 -7.06 -2.13
N ASP A 223 -20.79 -6.90 -0.82
CA ASP A 223 -21.45 -5.72 -0.24
C ASP A 223 -20.67 -4.44 -0.61
N PRO A 224 -21.31 -3.44 -1.27
CA PRO A 224 -20.63 -2.23 -1.70
C PRO A 224 -19.98 -1.47 -0.54
N ARG A 225 -20.55 -1.56 0.67
CA ARG A 225 -20.05 -0.87 1.87
C ARG A 225 -18.62 -1.27 2.25
N ILE A 226 -18.14 -2.43 1.77
CA ILE A 226 -16.72 -2.82 1.89
C ILE A 226 -15.83 -1.79 1.18
N ASP A 227 -16.15 -1.46 -0.08
CA ASP A 227 -15.36 -0.51 -0.86
C ASP A 227 -15.51 0.92 -0.33
N GLU A 228 -16.70 1.26 0.17
CA GLU A 228 -16.98 2.54 0.83
C GLU A 228 -16.12 2.71 2.09
N PHE A 229 -16.13 1.72 2.98
CA PHE A 229 -15.33 1.70 4.21
C PHE A 229 -13.83 1.81 3.93
N ILE A 230 -13.32 0.99 3.00
CA ILE A 230 -11.90 1.06 2.59
C ILE A 230 -11.56 2.44 2.03
N THR A 231 -12.42 3.01 1.20
CA THR A 231 -12.17 4.32 0.57
C THR A 231 -12.17 5.45 1.60
N SER A 232 -13.04 5.39 2.61
CA SER A 232 -13.15 6.43 3.63
C SER A 232 -12.07 6.39 4.70
N LEU A 233 -11.56 5.20 5.05
CA LEU A 233 -10.75 5.03 6.26
C LEU A 233 -9.29 4.64 5.99
N ARG A 234 -8.99 3.94 4.88
CA ARG A 234 -7.63 3.49 4.59
C ARG A 234 -6.69 4.69 4.46
N GLY A 235 -5.79 4.84 5.44
CA GLY A 235 -4.83 5.93 5.49
C GLY A 235 -5.43 7.33 5.60
N ASN A 236 -6.70 7.46 6.04
CA ASN A 236 -7.32 8.78 6.24
C ASN A 236 -6.75 9.48 7.49
N PRO A 237 -5.92 10.54 7.34
CA PRO A 237 -5.16 11.14 8.45
C PRO A 237 -6.04 11.82 9.52
N ASN A 238 -7.35 11.91 9.30
CA ASN A 238 -8.29 12.48 10.26
C ASN A 238 -8.87 11.44 11.24
N THR A 239 -8.56 10.14 11.08
CA THR A 239 -9.29 9.04 11.75
C THR A 239 -8.41 8.09 12.55
N TYR A 240 -7.08 8.24 12.53
CA TYR A 240 -6.13 7.42 13.28
C TYR A 240 -5.01 8.30 13.86
N PRO A 241 -4.37 7.90 14.97
CA PRO A 241 -3.49 8.80 15.72
C PRO A 241 -2.04 8.85 15.21
N GLU A 242 -1.50 7.80 14.57
CA GLU A 242 -0.10 7.78 14.10
C GLU A 242 0.07 8.04 12.59
N VAL A 243 -0.24 9.25 12.15
CA VAL A 243 -0.13 9.64 10.73
C VAL A 243 1.29 9.47 10.19
N GLY A 244 1.43 8.61 9.17
CA GLY A 244 2.69 8.36 8.47
C GLY A 244 3.53 7.22 9.05
N ALA A 245 3.03 6.49 10.05
CA ALA A 245 3.69 5.30 10.57
C ALA A 245 3.82 4.18 9.50
N SER A 246 4.86 3.35 9.63
CA SER A 246 5.14 2.29 8.65
C SER A 246 4.22 1.09 8.85
N CYS A 247 3.84 0.45 7.74
CA CYS A 247 3.12 -0.82 7.72
C CYS A 247 4.03 -2.01 7.35
N ASP A 248 5.35 -1.79 7.27
CA ASP A 248 6.32 -2.81 6.87
C ASP A 248 6.43 -3.92 7.92
N ALA A 249 6.86 -5.10 7.48
CA ALA A 249 7.16 -6.19 8.38
C ALA A 249 8.35 -5.83 9.28
N LEU A 250 8.19 -6.02 10.58
CA LEU A 250 9.23 -5.81 11.58
C LEU A 250 10.32 -6.89 11.51
N GLY A 251 9.93 -8.14 11.24
CA GLY A 251 10.84 -9.27 11.09
C GLY A 251 11.02 -10.11 12.36
N PRO A 252 11.90 -11.12 12.31
CA PRO A 252 12.08 -12.08 13.40
C PRO A 252 12.47 -11.43 14.73
N GLY A 253 11.84 -11.87 15.82
CA GLY A 253 12.05 -11.33 17.18
C GLY A 253 11.14 -10.15 17.53
N GLN A 254 10.37 -9.62 16.58
CA GLN A 254 9.31 -8.64 16.79
C GLN A 254 7.98 -9.21 16.28
N PHE A 255 7.58 -8.89 15.05
CA PHE A 255 6.44 -9.47 14.36
C PHE A 255 6.88 -10.07 13.02
N ASP A 256 6.71 -11.39 12.89
CA ASP A 256 6.97 -12.12 11.65
C ASP A 256 5.63 -12.48 10.97
N PRO A 257 5.30 -11.91 9.80
CA PRO A 257 4.06 -12.24 9.11
C PRO A 257 3.98 -13.69 8.61
N GLN A 258 5.12 -14.39 8.49
CA GLN A 258 5.16 -15.81 8.11
C GLN A 258 4.89 -16.74 9.30
N ASN A 259 5.12 -16.26 10.52
CA ASN A 259 4.87 -16.98 11.76
C ASN A 259 4.30 -16.02 12.82
N PRO A 260 3.08 -15.48 12.61
CA PRO A 260 2.53 -14.45 13.46
C PRO A 260 2.19 -15.00 14.85
N PRO A 261 2.19 -14.16 15.90
CA PRO A 261 1.69 -14.55 17.21
C PRO A 261 0.28 -15.14 17.10
N PRO A 262 0.03 -16.30 17.75
CA PRO A 262 -1.20 -17.04 17.56
C PRO A 262 -2.42 -16.26 18.05
N PHE A 263 -3.54 -16.42 17.34
CA PHE A 263 -4.82 -15.92 17.80
C PHE A 263 -5.22 -16.51 19.16
N ASP A 264 -5.76 -15.66 20.02
CA ASP A 264 -6.21 -16.03 21.35
C ASP A 264 -7.56 -15.33 21.63
N PRO A 265 -8.68 -16.01 21.31
CA PRO A 265 -10.03 -15.45 21.40
C PRO A 265 -10.53 -15.32 22.85
N PRO A 266 -11.62 -14.57 23.08
CA PRO A 266 -12.34 -14.62 24.35
C PRO A 266 -12.79 -16.06 24.72
N PRO A 267 -12.95 -16.39 26.02
CA PRO A 267 -12.78 -15.51 27.17
C PRO A 267 -11.30 -15.24 27.51
N TYR A 268 -10.98 -13.98 27.77
CA TYR A 268 -9.62 -13.57 28.13
C TYR A 268 -9.22 -14.02 29.54
N PRO A 269 -7.92 -14.25 29.81
CA PRO A 269 -7.46 -14.64 31.14
C PRO A 269 -7.72 -13.52 32.17
N LYS A 270 -7.86 -13.88 33.45
CA LYS A 270 -8.21 -12.92 34.53
C LYS A 270 -7.21 -11.78 34.71
N ASN A 271 -5.96 -11.97 34.28
CA ASN A 271 -4.90 -10.97 34.33
C ASN A 271 -4.80 -10.14 33.04
N ALA A 272 -5.75 -10.29 32.10
CA ALA A 272 -5.82 -9.42 30.93
C ALA A 272 -6.07 -7.98 31.38
N LEU A 273 -5.35 -7.06 30.75
CA LEU A 273 -5.41 -5.63 31.03
C LEU A 273 -6.76 -5.08 30.56
N PRO A 274 -7.39 -4.17 31.32
CA PRO A 274 -8.68 -3.59 30.94
C PRO A 274 -8.51 -2.63 29.75
N MET A 275 -9.62 -2.30 29.08
CA MET A 275 -9.66 -1.27 28.05
C MET A 275 -9.22 0.13 28.54
N THR A 276 -9.28 0.37 29.85
CA THR A 276 -8.83 1.60 30.50
C THR A 276 -7.32 1.63 30.80
N TYR A 277 -6.57 0.61 30.37
CA TYR A 277 -5.12 0.56 30.57
C TYR A 277 -4.42 1.66 29.75
N GLN A 278 -3.58 2.46 30.40
CA GLN A 278 -2.94 3.63 29.79
C GLN A 278 -1.49 3.38 29.33
N GLY A 279 -1.10 2.12 29.17
CA GLY A 279 0.26 1.74 28.78
C GLY A 279 1.20 1.57 29.98
N THR A 280 2.33 0.89 29.75
CA THR A 280 3.45 0.91 30.69
C THR A 280 4.18 2.24 30.58
N SER A 281 4.25 3.03 31.66
CA SER A 281 5.15 4.20 31.70
C SER A 281 6.60 3.71 31.53
N GLY A 282 7.17 3.80 30.32
CA GLY A 282 8.56 3.42 30.06
C GLY A 282 8.94 2.87 28.69
N SER A 283 8.01 2.67 27.74
CA SER A 283 8.34 2.18 26.38
C SER A 283 8.25 3.23 25.27
N GLY A 284 8.05 4.51 25.61
CA GLY A 284 8.21 5.61 24.66
C GLY A 284 9.67 5.77 24.26
N GLY A 285 10.08 5.18 23.13
CA GLY A 285 11.42 5.42 22.61
C GLY A 285 12.01 4.34 21.71
N MET A 286 11.33 3.96 20.63
CA MET A 286 12.02 3.45 19.43
C MET A 286 11.45 4.13 18.18
N GLY A 287 11.28 5.45 18.25
CA GLY A 287 11.03 6.32 17.10
C GLY A 287 12.16 7.33 16.96
N GLY A 288 13.17 6.98 16.15
CA GLY A 288 14.10 7.95 15.57
C GLY A 288 15.46 8.12 16.26
N THR A 289 16.49 7.57 15.63
CA THR A 289 17.76 8.26 15.33
C THR A 289 18.47 7.55 14.19
N GLY A 290 18.74 8.25 13.07
CA GLY A 290 19.63 7.79 12.00
C GLY A 290 19.19 8.19 10.61
#